data_AF-A0A4Z0A2T8-F1
#
_entry.id   AF-A0A4Z0A2T8-F1
#
_cell.length_a   1.000
_cell.length_b   1.000
_cell.length_c   1.000
_cell.angle_alpha   90.00
_cell.angle_beta   90.00
_cell.angle_gamma   90.00
#
_symmetry.space_group_name_H-M   'P 1'
#
loop_
_entity.id
_entity.type
_entity.pdbx_description
1 polymer ?
#
loop_
_entity_poly.entity_id
_entity_poly.type
_entity_poly.pdbx_seq_one_letter_code
_entity_poly.pdbx_strand_id
1 'polypeptide(L)'
;MTKHSKNNTASSIFSYAEYKKLDYGTKRQRLGNESMRRFDACALCLQRARDPVACQEGHLFCKECVYTDLLAQKKDIKRQKDRLEAMKKEAEEEKARAKEAARERVLAEFEKGQLGLASHAEVTTSGAELTEARGMKRKFNFDATTAEKMADEAEEAALRQIEREQAEALKNKLPDFWLPSLTPTYTSHGPPSSLKHVKIQTTCRGGNPPHPVSLKNLIPVNFTLSPSGPSRSAESTPAEGDSKSRHEEEANPICPSCKKGLSNSVRIFVAKPCSHVTCKTCTDTLVLPAKQCVVCDKKLGDKDVIELKREGTGFAGGGMAETSKAGVAFQG
;
A
#
# COMPACT_ATOMS: atom_id res chain seq x y z
N MET A 1 -13.42 50.31 -36.76
CA MET A 1 -12.52 49.23 -36.34
C MET A 1 -13.30 48.24 -35.49
N THR A 2 -13.32 47.01 -35.95
CA THR A 2 -14.17 45.90 -35.52
C THR A 2 -13.96 45.53 -34.05
N LYS A 3 -15.07 45.40 -33.31
CA LYS A 3 -15.16 44.83 -31.96
C LYS A 3 -14.84 43.32 -31.95
N HIS A 4 -13.72 42.91 -32.54
CA HIS A 4 -13.30 41.50 -32.58
C HIS A 4 -12.44 41.08 -31.38
N SER A 5 -12.00 42.02 -30.53
CA SER A 5 -11.16 41.75 -29.36
C SER A 5 -11.90 41.18 -28.14
N LYS A 6 -13.18 40.83 -28.28
CA LYS A 6 -14.02 40.25 -27.21
C LYS A 6 -14.53 38.85 -27.52
N ASN A 7 -13.92 38.16 -28.49
CA ASN A 7 -14.18 36.73 -28.68
C ASN A 7 -13.20 35.94 -27.80
N ASN A 8 -13.75 35.07 -26.93
CA ASN A 8 -13.07 34.21 -25.95
C ASN A 8 -12.03 33.21 -26.53
N THR A 9 -11.63 33.37 -27.79
CA THR A 9 -10.74 32.45 -28.54
C THR A 9 -9.64 33.18 -29.31
N ALA A 10 -9.53 34.51 -29.16
CA ALA A 10 -8.52 35.31 -29.89
C ALA A 10 -7.19 35.45 -29.15
N SER A 11 -7.10 35.09 -27.87
CA SER A 11 -5.85 35.09 -27.09
C SER A 11 -5.16 33.73 -27.14
N SER A 12 -3.84 33.72 -27.26
CA SER A 12 -3.00 32.50 -27.17
C SER A 12 -2.97 31.88 -25.77
N ILE A 13 -3.56 32.55 -24.79
CA ILE A 13 -3.69 32.11 -23.40
C ILE A 13 -5.18 32.14 -23.06
N PHE A 14 -5.70 31.01 -22.58
CA PHE A 14 -7.07 30.96 -22.08
C PHE A 14 -7.18 31.73 -20.75
N SER A 15 -8.24 32.51 -20.61
CA SER A 15 -8.61 33.09 -19.32
C SER A 15 -9.06 31.99 -18.35
N TYR A 16 -9.05 32.26 -17.04
CA TYR A 16 -9.53 31.31 -16.03
C TYR A 16 -10.96 30.81 -16.30
N ALA A 17 -11.83 31.70 -16.79
CA ALA A 17 -13.22 31.38 -17.12
C ALA A 17 -13.32 30.47 -18.36
N GLU A 18 -12.42 30.62 -19.34
CA GLU A 18 -12.32 29.72 -20.49
C GLU A 18 -11.75 28.37 -20.08
N TYR A 19 -10.65 28.32 -19.31
CA TYR A 19 -10.08 27.09 -18.75
C TYR A 19 -11.11 26.25 -17.99
N LYS A 20 -12.04 26.88 -17.27
CA LYS A 20 -13.10 26.18 -16.54
C LYS A 20 -14.19 25.61 -17.45
N LYS A 21 -14.40 26.17 -18.64
CA LYS A 21 -15.38 25.68 -19.65
C LYS A 21 -14.81 24.56 -20.52
N LEU A 22 -13.49 24.45 -20.62
CA LEU A 22 -12.83 23.44 -21.42
C LEU A 22 -12.93 22.06 -20.77
N ASP A 23 -13.04 21.01 -21.59
CA ASP A 23 -13.12 19.63 -21.11
C ASP A 23 -11.75 18.94 -20.97
N TYR A 24 -10.70 19.56 -21.50
CA TYR A 24 -9.33 19.07 -21.48
C TYR A 24 -8.47 19.71 -20.39
N GLY A 25 -7.31 19.09 -20.10
CA GLY A 25 -6.37 19.55 -19.07
C GLY A 25 -6.76 19.17 -17.63
N THR A 26 -5.98 19.64 -16.66
CA THR A 26 -6.21 19.36 -15.23
C THR A 26 -7.34 20.24 -14.68
N LYS A 27 -8.48 19.64 -14.32
CA LYS A 27 -9.58 20.37 -13.67
C LYS A 27 -9.41 20.32 -12.17
N ARG A 28 -9.52 21.47 -11.51
CA ARG A 28 -9.54 21.59 -10.05
C ARG A 28 -10.91 22.06 -9.59
N GLN A 29 -11.50 21.37 -8.63
CA GLN A 29 -12.77 21.74 -8.03
C GLN A 29 -12.64 21.80 -6.51
N ARG A 30 -13.22 22.83 -5.92
CA ARG A 30 -13.32 22.99 -4.47
C ARG A 30 -14.49 22.17 -3.94
N LEU A 31 -14.22 21.42 -2.89
CA LEU A 31 -15.20 20.62 -2.19
C LEU A 31 -15.83 21.44 -1.07
N GLY A 32 -17.16 21.40 -0.98
CA GLY A 32 -17.91 22.04 0.10
C GLY A 32 -17.89 21.22 1.39
N ASN A 33 -18.52 21.75 2.44
CA ASN A 33 -18.64 21.04 3.72
C ASN A 33 -19.36 19.68 3.59
N GLU A 34 -20.34 19.58 2.68
CA GLU A 34 -21.11 18.36 2.44
C GLU A 34 -20.26 17.20 1.88
N SER A 35 -19.14 17.52 1.23
CA SER A 35 -18.21 16.52 0.70
C SER A 35 -17.18 16.05 1.75
N MET A 36 -17.21 16.61 2.96
CA MET A 36 -16.29 16.26 4.04
C MET A 36 -16.98 15.34 5.04
N ARG A 37 -16.32 14.24 5.42
CA ARG A 37 -16.82 13.39 6.51
C ARG A 37 -16.93 14.17 7.82
N ARG A 38 -17.99 13.91 8.57
CA ARG A 38 -18.16 14.46 9.93
C ARG A 38 -17.07 13.94 10.88
N PHE A 39 -16.71 14.73 11.88
CA PHE A 39 -15.69 14.38 12.88
C PHE A 39 -16.05 13.14 13.70
N ASP A 40 -17.34 12.87 13.89
CA ASP A 40 -17.90 11.72 14.63
C ASP A 40 -18.33 10.58 13.70
N ALA A 41 -18.06 10.65 12.40
CA ALA A 41 -18.41 9.62 11.44
C ALA A 41 -17.30 8.58 11.24
N CYS A 42 -17.70 7.33 11.05
CA CYS A 42 -16.82 6.21 10.74
C CYS A 42 -16.22 6.36 9.33
N ALA A 43 -14.91 6.16 9.19
CA ALA A 43 -14.24 6.25 7.89
C ALA A 43 -14.54 5.08 6.93
N LEU A 44 -15.25 4.04 7.37
CA LEU A 44 -15.67 2.92 6.53
C LEU A 44 -17.13 3.05 6.07
N CYS A 45 -18.07 3.30 6.99
CA CYS A 45 -19.50 3.39 6.65
C CYS A 45 -20.03 4.82 6.47
N LEU A 46 -19.21 5.84 6.77
CA LEU A 46 -19.53 7.28 6.65
C LEU A 46 -20.71 7.78 7.51
N GLN A 47 -21.36 6.90 8.28
CA GLN A 47 -22.36 7.23 9.27
C GLN A 47 -21.72 7.60 10.61
N ARG A 48 -22.50 8.21 11.52
CA ARG A 48 -22.09 8.44 12.91
C ARG A 48 -21.58 7.14 13.53
N ALA A 49 -20.39 7.16 14.13
CA ALA A 49 -19.71 5.97 14.59
C ALA A 49 -20.45 5.33 15.79
N ARG A 50 -20.82 4.06 15.65
CA ARG A 50 -21.37 3.21 16.73
C ARG A 50 -20.21 2.52 17.44
N ASP A 51 -20.17 2.60 18.77
CA ASP A 51 -19.03 2.15 19.58
C ASP A 51 -17.70 2.61 18.98
N PRO A 52 -17.41 3.93 19.04
CA PRO A 52 -16.35 4.50 18.24
C PRO A 52 -14.98 3.98 18.68
N VAL A 53 -14.18 3.55 17.72
CA VAL A 53 -12.79 3.13 17.91
C VAL A 53 -11.88 3.92 16.98
N ALA A 54 -10.69 4.25 17.44
CA ALA A 54 -9.69 4.96 16.66
C ALA A 54 -8.42 4.14 16.47
N CYS A 55 -7.77 4.32 15.32
CA CYS A 55 -6.40 3.82 15.11
C CYS A 55 -5.37 4.74 15.80
N GLN A 56 -4.11 4.33 15.81
CA GLN A 56 -3.01 5.11 16.40
C GLN A 56 -2.79 6.46 15.70
N GLU A 57 -3.12 6.56 14.42
CA GLU A 57 -3.10 7.84 13.67
C GLU A 57 -4.37 8.68 13.84
N GLY A 58 -5.37 8.23 14.60
CA GLY A 58 -6.56 9.01 14.91
C GLY A 58 -7.72 8.93 13.91
N HIS A 59 -7.72 8.01 12.94
CA HIS A 59 -8.91 7.75 12.11
C HIS A 59 -9.97 7.02 12.93
N LEU A 60 -11.21 7.50 12.85
CA LEU A 60 -12.36 7.02 13.62
C LEU A 60 -13.17 6.00 12.84
N PHE A 61 -13.68 4.98 13.54
CA PHE A 61 -14.48 3.94 12.95
C PHE A 61 -15.52 3.36 13.91
N CYS A 62 -16.52 2.66 13.39
CA CYS A 62 -17.33 1.75 14.20
C CYS A 62 -16.53 0.49 14.55
N LYS A 63 -16.69 -0.01 15.77
CA LYS A 63 -16.02 -1.25 16.22
C LYS A 63 -16.25 -2.43 15.27
N GLU A 64 -17.50 -2.63 14.85
CA GLU A 64 -17.88 -3.70 13.93
C GLU A 64 -17.24 -3.53 12.55
N CYS A 65 -17.30 -2.32 11.96
CA CYS A 65 -16.75 -2.06 10.64
C CYS A 65 -15.25 -2.31 10.56
N VAL A 66 -14.47 -1.90 11.57
CA VAL A 66 -13.01 -2.17 11.56
C VAL A 66 -12.72 -3.63 11.74
N TYR A 67 -13.47 -4.31 12.60
CA TYR A 67 -13.25 -5.73 12.84
C TYR A 67 -13.55 -6.56 11.59
N THR A 68 -14.66 -6.29 10.90
CA THR A 68 -14.97 -6.98 9.64
C THR A 68 -13.94 -6.69 8.56
N ASP A 69 -13.51 -5.44 8.41
CA ASP A 69 -12.48 -5.05 7.44
C ASP A 69 -11.12 -5.71 7.74
N LEU A 70 -10.64 -5.65 8.98
CA LEU A 70 -9.36 -6.27 9.37
C LEU A 70 -9.41 -7.80 9.25
N LEU A 71 -10.55 -8.44 9.52
CA LEU A 71 -10.71 -9.88 9.32
C LEU A 71 -10.74 -10.24 7.83
N ALA A 72 -11.41 -9.45 7.00
CA ALA A 72 -11.39 -9.62 5.55
C ALA A 72 -9.96 -9.48 4.99
N GLN A 73 -9.25 -8.42 5.38
CA GLN A 73 -7.85 -8.23 5.02
C GLN A 73 -7.00 -9.42 5.45
N LYS A 74 -7.14 -9.93 6.69
CA LYS A 74 -6.38 -11.12 7.12
C LYS A 74 -6.64 -12.36 6.26
N LYS A 75 -7.90 -12.58 5.83
CA LYS A 75 -8.26 -13.69 4.93
C LYS A 75 -7.63 -13.50 3.54
N ASP A 76 -7.66 -12.29 3.01
CA ASP A 76 -7.05 -11.97 1.72
C ASP A 76 -5.52 -12.12 1.77
N ILE A 77 -4.90 -11.66 2.85
CA ILE A 77 -3.46 -11.82 3.10
C ILE A 77 -3.09 -13.30 3.16
N LYS A 78 -3.90 -14.13 3.84
CA LYS A 78 -3.68 -15.59 3.89
C LYS A 78 -3.77 -16.19 2.48
N ARG A 79 -4.84 -15.89 1.74
CA ARG A 79 -5.02 -16.38 0.36
C ARG A 79 -3.86 -15.98 -0.56
N GLN A 80 -3.38 -14.73 -0.44
CA GLN A 80 -2.23 -14.24 -1.20
C GLN A 80 -0.93 -14.96 -0.81
N LYS A 81 -0.71 -15.22 0.49
CA LYS A 81 0.44 -16.00 0.96
C LYS A 81 0.41 -17.43 0.44
N ASP A 82 -0.72 -18.11 0.57
CA ASP A 82 -0.89 -19.49 0.09
C ASP A 82 -0.62 -19.57 -1.42
N ARG A 83 -1.14 -18.61 -2.21
CA ARG A 83 -0.88 -18.52 -3.66
C ARG A 83 0.59 -18.25 -3.98
N LEU A 84 1.25 -17.37 -3.22
CA LEU A 84 2.68 -17.07 -3.40
C LEU A 84 3.56 -18.26 -3.00
N GLU A 85 3.18 -19.01 -1.98
CA GLU A 85 3.88 -20.24 -1.56
C GLU A 85 3.74 -21.35 -2.61
N ALA A 86 2.53 -21.54 -3.18
CA ALA A 86 2.30 -22.45 -4.29
C ALA A 86 3.17 -22.12 -5.52
N MET A 87 3.15 -20.85 -5.97
CA MET A 87 4.00 -20.42 -7.10
C MET A 87 5.50 -20.58 -6.81
N LYS A 88 5.94 -20.36 -5.57
CA LYS A 88 7.35 -20.58 -5.19
C LYS A 88 7.72 -22.04 -5.26
N LYS A 89 6.84 -22.94 -4.78
CA LYS A 89 7.06 -24.38 -4.84
C LYS A 89 7.15 -24.88 -6.28
N GLU A 90 6.23 -24.45 -7.15
CA GLU A 90 6.26 -24.77 -8.58
C GLU A 90 7.54 -24.28 -9.26
N ALA A 91 7.97 -23.05 -8.96
CA ALA A 91 9.22 -22.50 -9.49
C ALA A 91 10.48 -23.21 -8.96
N GLU A 92 10.46 -23.72 -7.73
CA GLU A 92 11.55 -24.53 -7.18
C GLU A 92 11.61 -25.93 -7.81
N GLU A 93 10.46 -26.57 -8.03
CA GLU A 93 10.35 -27.85 -8.76
C GLU A 93 10.77 -27.71 -10.23
N GLU A 94 10.41 -26.62 -10.90
CA GLU A 94 10.87 -26.33 -12.27
C GLU A 94 12.39 -26.11 -12.32
N LYS A 95 12.95 -25.36 -11.36
CA LYS A 95 14.41 -25.18 -11.25
C LYS A 95 15.12 -26.50 -10.96
N ALA A 96 14.57 -27.37 -10.13
CA ALA A 96 15.15 -28.69 -9.87
C ALA A 96 15.16 -29.54 -11.14
N ARG A 97 14.04 -29.60 -11.87
CA ARG A 97 13.96 -30.30 -13.17
C ARG A 97 14.92 -29.71 -14.21
N ALA A 98 15.09 -28.39 -14.25
CA ALA A 98 16.04 -27.75 -15.15
C ALA A 98 17.50 -28.11 -14.80
N LYS A 99 17.84 -28.22 -13.52
CA LYS A 99 19.16 -28.68 -13.05
C LYS A 99 19.42 -30.14 -13.40
N GLU A 100 18.45 -31.01 -13.20
CA GLU A 100 18.54 -32.42 -13.58
C GLU A 100 18.74 -32.57 -15.10
N ALA A 101 17.95 -31.85 -15.90
CA ALA A 101 18.09 -31.85 -17.37
C ALA A 101 19.44 -31.27 -17.83
N ALA A 102 19.99 -30.26 -17.14
CA ALA A 102 21.33 -29.75 -17.43
C ALA A 102 22.41 -30.80 -17.14
N ARG A 103 22.31 -31.50 -16.00
CA ARG A 103 23.22 -32.59 -15.63
C ARG A 103 23.17 -33.73 -16.64
N GLU A 104 21.99 -34.15 -17.05
CA GLU A 104 21.82 -35.19 -18.07
C GLU A 104 22.46 -34.79 -19.41
N ARG A 105 22.35 -33.51 -19.83
CA ARG A 105 23.02 -33.02 -21.04
C ARG A 105 24.55 -33.07 -20.91
N VAL A 106 25.10 -32.65 -19.78
CA VAL A 106 26.55 -32.68 -19.52
C VAL A 106 27.06 -34.13 -19.52
N LEU A 107 26.34 -35.06 -18.86
CA LEU A 107 26.69 -36.48 -18.86
C LEU A 107 26.64 -37.09 -20.27
N ALA A 108 25.59 -36.79 -21.06
CA ALA A 108 25.47 -37.29 -22.43
C ALA A 108 26.58 -36.75 -23.34
N GLU A 109 26.97 -35.48 -23.19
CA GLU A 109 28.08 -34.89 -23.92
C GLU A 109 29.42 -35.51 -23.51
N PHE A 110 29.61 -35.76 -22.21
CA PHE A 110 30.79 -36.46 -21.68
C PHE A 110 30.88 -37.90 -22.21
N GLU A 111 29.80 -38.68 -22.16
CA GLU A 111 29.73 -40.05 -22.68
C GLU A 111 30.04 -40.09 -24.19
N LYS A 112 29.47 -39.14 -24.96
CA LYS A 112 29.75 -39.00 -26.39
C LYS A 112 31.22 -38.64 -26.66
N GLY A 113 31.81 -37.77 -25.84
CA GLY A 113 33.23 -37.44 -25.91
C GLY A 113 34.14 -38.62 -25.58
N GLN A 114 33.75 -39.46 -24.62
CA GLN A 114 34.52 -40.64 -24.22
C GLN A 114 34.43 -41.78 -25.24
N LEU A 115 33.26 -41.96 -25.88
CA LEU A 115 33.08 -42.87 -27.03
C LEU A 115 33.81 -42.35 -28.28
N GLY A 116 33.91 -41.03 -28.46
CA GLY A 116 34.70 -40.40 -29.52
C GLY A 116 36.22 -40.53 -29.32
N LEU A 117 36.69 -40.71 -28.09
CA LEU A 117 38.12 -40.93 -27.79
C LEU A 117 38.64 -42.32 -28.22
N ALA A 118 37.75 -43.25 -28.60
CA ALA A 118 38.14 -44.48 -29.30
C ALA A 118 38.39 -44.25 -30.81
N SER A 119 38.09 -43.06 -31.33
CA SER A 119 38.30 -42.64 -32.72
C SER A 119 39.01 -41.28 -32.77
N HIS A 120 40.34 -41.34 -32.71
CA HIS A 120 41.31 -40.26 -32.90
C HIS A 120 41.40 -39.16 -31.84
N ALA A 121 42.54 -39.17 -31.14
CA ALA A 121 43.14 -37.98 -30.57
C ALA A 121 43.53 -37.02 -31.71
N GLU A 122 42.68 -36.05 -32.04
CA GLU A 122 43.10 -34.82 -32.70
C GLU A 122 43.21 -33.69 -31.67
N VAL A 123 44.47 -33.44 -31.31
CA VAL A 123 44.92 -32.26 -30.58
C VAL A 123 44.76 -31.05 -31.49
N THR A 124 43.80 -30.16 -31.21
CA THR A 124 43.80 -28.80 -31.78
C THR A 124 44.66 -27.88 -30.92
N THR A 125 45.98 -28.01 -31.05
CA THR A 125 46.94 -26.99 -30.62
C THR A 125 47.13 -25.98 -31.75
N SER A 126 46.41 -24.86 -31.68
CA SER A 126 46.78 -23.64 -32.41
C SER A 126 48.00 -23.05 -31.70
N GLY A 127 49.18 -23.18 -32.30
CA GLY A 127 50.47 -22.92 -31.68
C GLY A 127 50.79 -21.44 -31.39
N ALA A 128 51.59 -21.24 -30.35
CA ALA A 128 52.70 -20.29 -30.34
C ALA A 128 53.88 -20.96 -29.62
N GLU A 129 55.05 -20.86 -30.25
CA GLU A 129 56.27 -21.65 -30.09
C GLU A 129 56.85 -21.70 -28.67
N LEU A 130 57.49 -22.83 -28.33
CA LEU A 130 58.86 -22.89 -27.83
C LEU A 130 59.37 -24.34 -27.87
N THR A 131 60.61 -24.46 -28.34
CA THR A 131 61.36 -25.65 -28.73
C THR A 131 61.69 -26.62 -27.58
N GLU A 132 61.69 -27.91 -27.92
CA GLU A 132 62.37 -29.06 -27.30
C GLU A 132 62.17 -29.35 -25.80
N ALA A 133 61.59 -30.52 -25.49
CA ALA A 133 62.37 -31.66 -24.99
C ALA A 133 61.48 -32.85 -24.55
N ARG A 134 61.92 -33.99 -25.03
CA ARG A 134 61.52 -35.37 -24.77
C ARG A 134 61.28 -35.70 -23.29
N GLY A 135 60.12 -36.32 -23.03
CA GLY A 135 59.98 -37.44 -22.09
C GLY A 135 60.28 -37.17 -20.61
N MET A 136 59.32 -36.57 -19.91
CA MET A 136 59.14 -36.82 -18.48
C MET A 136 57.67 -37.18 -18.26
N LYS A 137 57.40 -38.42 -17.86
CA LYS A 137 56.06 -38.85 -17.44
C LYS A 137 55.68 -38.02 -16.21
N ARG A 138 55.07 -36.86 -16.44
CA ARG A 138 54.42 -36.07 -15.39
C ARG A 138 53.37 -36.98 -14.80
N LYS A 139 53.57 -37.44 -13.56
CA LYS A 139 52.55 -38.13 -12.78
C LYS A 139 51.33 -37.23 -12.78
N PHE A 140 50.28 -37.65 -13.49
CA PHE A 140 49.00 -36.97 -13.48
C PHE A 140 48.44 -37.14 -12.07
N ASN A 141 48.67 -36.15 -11.21
CA ASN A 141 48.01 -36.08 -9.93
C ASN A 141 46.60 -35.57 -10.19
N PHE A 142 45.66 -36.49 -10.28
CA PHE A 142 44.24 -36.17 -10.28
C PHE A 142 43.88 -35.55 -8.94
N ASP A 143 43.59 -34.25 -8.95
CA ASP A 143 43.14 -33.53 -7.78
C ASP A 143 41.61 -33.49 -7.81
N ALA A 144 40.98 -34.32 -6.97
CA ALA A 144 39.52 -34.50 -6.92
C ALA A 144 38.78 -33.16 -6.79
N THR A 145 39.37 -32.19 -6.09
CA THR A 145 38.79 -30.86 -5.88
C THR A 145 38.74 -30.00 -7.15
N THR A 146 39.63 -30.25 -8.11
CA THR A 146 39.64 -29.52 -9.39
C THR A 146 38.69 -30.16 -10.40
N ALA A 147 38.54 -31.48 -10.35
CA ALA A 147 37.55 -32.21 -11.14
C ALA A 147 36.10 -31.86 -10.73
N GLU A 148 35.84 -31.73 -9.42
CA GLU A 148 34.53 -31.29 -8.90
C GLU A 148 34.19 -29.87 -9.38
N LYS A 149 35.14 -28.92 -9.32
CA LYS A 149 34.93 -27.55 -9.82
C LYS A 149 34.66 -27.50 -11.32
N MET A 150 35.37 -28.29 -12.12
CA MET A 150 35.11 -28.35 -13.56
C MET A 150 33.73 -28.95 -13.87
N ALA A 151 33.26 -29.90 -13.07
CA ALA A 151 31.91 -30.46 -13.21
C ALA A 151 30.84 -29.41 -12.84
N ASP A 152 31.00 -28.68 -11.74
CA ASP A 152 30.09 -27.61 -11.33
C ASP A 152 30.04 -26.48 -12.38
N GLU A 153 31.18 -26.06 -12.94
CA GLU A 153 31.26 -25.06 -13.99
C GLU A 153 30.57 -25.52 -15.30
N ALA A 154 30.70 -26.81 -15.65
CA ALA A 154 30.01 -27.40 -16.80
C ALA A 154 28.49 -27.49 -16.58
N GLU A 155 28.04 -27.85 -15.37
CA GLU A 155 26.62 -27.82 -14.99
C GLU A 155 26.04 -26.41 -15.08
N GLU A 156 26.74 -25.39 -14.58
CA GLU A 156 26.32 -23.98 -14.67
C GLU A 156 26.30 -23.45 -16.10
N ALA A 157 27.27 -23.85 -16.94
CA ALA A 157 27.31 -23.46 -18.35
C ALA A 157 26.15 -24.06 -19.14
N ALA A 158 25.86 -25.36 -18.94
CA ALA A 158 24.72 -26.04 -19.56
C ALA A 158 23.38 -25.43 -19.14
N LEU A 159 23.22 -25.06 -17.86
CA LEU A 159 22.05 -24.33 -17.37
C LEU A 159 21.85 -22.99 -18.10
N ARG A 160 22.91 -22.18 -18.22
CA ARG A 160 22.84 -20.89 -18.94
C ARG A 160 22.50 -21.05 -20.42
N GLN A 161 22.93 -22.15 -21.04
CA GLN A 161 22.64 -22.44 -22.44
C GLN A 161 21.18 -22.87 -22.63
N ILE A 162 20.66 -23.73 -21.75
CA ILE A 162 19.23 -24.11 -21.70
C ILE A 162 18.36 -22.86 -21.49
N GLU A 163 18.71 -22.00 -20.54
CA GLU A 163 17.97 -20.75 -20.28
C GLU A 163 17.93 -19.83 -21.51
N ARG A 164 19.05 -19.73 -22.25
CA ARG A 164 19.11 -18.93 -23.48
C ARG A 164 18.23 -19.52 -24.59
N GLU A 165 18.30 -20.82 -24.83
CA GLU A 165 17.47 -21.54 -25.81
C GLU A 165 15.97 -21.41 -25.48
N GLN A 166 15.61 -21.57 -24.21
CA GLN A 166 14.23 -21.41 -23.74
C GLN A 166 13.74 -19.96 -23.91
N ALA A 167 14.58 -18.97 -23.59
CA ALA A 167 14.25 -17.56 -23.77
C ALA A 167 14.06 -17.20 -25.25
N GLU A 168 14.88 -17.71 -26.15
CA GLU A 168 14.75 -17.52 -27.60
C GLU A 168 13.50 -18.22 -28.17
N ALA A 169 13.20 -19.44 -27.72
CA ALA A 169 12.00 -20.18 -28.10
C ALA A 169 10.71 -19.50 -27.61
N LEU A 170 10.74 -18.84 -26.45
CA LEU A 170 9.60 -18.06 -25.93
C LEU A 170 9.43 -16.73 -26.69
N LYS A 171 10.53 -16.04 -27.03
CA LYS A 171 10.48 -14.83 -27.87
C LYS A 171 9.87 -15.09 -29.25
N ASN A 172 10.15 -16.24 -29.86
CA ASN A 172 9.60 -16.60 -31.17
C ASN A 172 8.11 -16.98 -31.14
N LYS A 173 7.49 -17.17 -29.96
CA LYS A 173 6.12 -17.68 -29.81
C LYS A 173 5.11 -16.66 -29.28
N LEU A 174 5.54 -15.49 -28.82
CA LEU A 174 4.66 -14.54 -28.13
C LEU A 174 4.51 -13.24 -28.91
N PRO A 175 3.27 -12.82 -29.27
CA PRO A 175 2.99 -11.45 -29.66
C PRO A 175 3.21 -10.54 -28.44
N ASP A 176 4.13 -9.58 -28.57
CA ASP A 176 4.73 -8.77 -27.49
C ASP A 176 3.76 -7.91 -26.64
N PHE A 177 2.45 -7.91 -26.90
CA PHE A 177 1.54 -6.86 -26.44
C PHE A 177 0.76 -7.15 -25.14
N TRP A 178 0.56 -8.42 -24.75
CA TRP A 178 -0.40 -8.77 -23.68
C TRP A 178 0.20 -9.30 -22.37
N LEU A 179 1.53 -9.27 -22.23
CA LEU A 179 2.21 -9.71 -21.01
C LEU A 179 2.49 -8.52 -20.09
N PRO A 180 1.91 -8.45 -18.88
CA PRO A 180 2.14 -7.36 -17.92
C PRO A 180 3.61 -7.13 -17.53
N SER A 181 4.48 -8.12 -17.72
CA SER A 181 5.93 -8.03 -17.49
C SER A 181 6.70 -7.33 -18.63
N LEU A 182 6.08 -7.14 -19.79
CA LEU A 182 6.69 -6.55 -20.99
C LEU A 182 5.95 -5.27 -21.44
N THR A 183 4.92 -4.82 -20.72
CA THR A 183 4.24 -3.54 -21.02
C THR A 183 5.14 -2.34 -20.66
N PRO A 184 5.36 -1.39 -21.58
CA PRO A 184 6.29 -0.27 -21.38
C PRO A 184 5.88 0.69 -20.23
N THR A 185 4.60 0.71 -19.86
CA THR A 185 4.06 1.54 -18.77
C THR A 185 4.30 1.00 -17.36
N TYR A 186 4.89 -0.19 -17.20
CA TYR A 186 5.24 -0.75 -15.88
C TYR A 186 6.61 -0.25 -15.35
N THR A 187 7.11 0.88 -15.86
CA THR A 187 8.42 1.45 -15.50
C THR A 187 8.28 2.85 -14.91
N SER A 188 7.82 2.93 -13.66
CA SER A 188 8.20 4.06 -12.77
C SER A 188 8.85 3.59 -11.48
N HIS A 189 8.60 2.34 -11.08
CA HIS A 189 9.38 1.61 -10.10
C HIS A 189 9.48 0.19 -10.63
N GLY A 190 10.70 -0.24 -10.98
CA GLY A 190 10.95 -1.48 -11.71
C GLY A 190 10.29 -2.73 -11.11
N PRO A 191 10.29 -3.86 -11.85
CA PRO A 191 9.69 -5.10 -11.39
C PRO A 191 10.21 -5.48 -10.00
N PRO A 192 9.33 -5.86 -9.06
CA PRO A 192 9.74 -6.14 -7.68
C PRO A 192 10.83 -7.21 -7.70
N SER A 193 12.04 -6.83 -7.29
CA SER A 193 13.26 -7.66 -7.38
C SER A 193 13.18 -8.94 -6.55
N SER A 194 12.23 -9.03 -5.63
CA SER A 194 11.80 -10.31 -5.06
C SER A 194 10.41 -10.22 -4.42
N LEU A 195 9.56 -11.23 -4.66
CA LEU A 195 8.29 -11.43 -3.93
C LEU A 195 8.50 -11.80 -2.44
N LYS A 196 9.75 -11.85 -1.97
CA LYS A 196 10.13 -12.26 -0.61
C LYS A 196 10.05 -11.10 0.40
N HIS A 197 9.93 -9.85 -0.04
CA HIS A 197 10.04 -8.68 0.85
C HIS A 197 8.73 -7.90 1.09
N VAL A 198 7.59 -8.29 0.52
CA VAL A 198 6.32 -7.60 0.81
C VAL A 198 5.78 -8.11 2.15
N LYS A 199 6.07 -7.38 3.23
CA LYS A 199 5.49 -7.66 4.57
C LYS A 199 4.00 -7.37 4.51
N ILE A 200 3.21 -8.36 4.14
CA ILE A 200 1.76 -8.22 4.01
C ILE A 200 1.16 -8.10 5.42
N GLN A 201 0.82 -6.87 5.82
CA GLN A 201 0.16 -6.54 7.08
C GLN A 201 -1.20 -5.92 6.79
N THR A 202 -2.10 -5.98 7.76
CA THR A 202 -3.37 -5.27 7.69
C THR A 202 -3.16 -3.76 7.73
N THR A 203 -3.86 -3.03 6.86
CA THR A 203 -3.71 -1.59 6.68
C THR A 203 -5.01 -0.86 7.00
N CYS A 204 -4.89 0.36 7.51
CA CYS A 204 -6.02 1.24 7.72
C CYS A 204 -6.47 1.85 6.39
N ARG A 205 -7.74 1.62 6.04
CA ARG A 205 -8.36 2.20 4.83
C ARG A 205 -8.85 3.64 4.99
N GLY A 206 -8.94 4.13 6.24
CA GLY A 206 -9.35 5.51 6.52
C GLY A 206 -8.26 6.57 6.33
N GLY A 207 -7.01 6.16 6.09
CA GLY A 207 -5.87 7.06 5.96
C GLY A 207 -5.23 7.01 4.59
N ASN A 208 -4.77 8.16 4.11
CA ASN A 208 -3.94 8.29 2.91
C ASN A 208 -2.65 9.06 3.30
N PRO A 209 -1.47 8.43 3.31
CA PRO A 209 -1.16 7.06 2.88
C PRO A 209 -1.68 5.96 3.82
N PRO A 210 -1.84 4.72 3.32
CA PRO A 210 -2.23 3.57 4.15
C PRO A 210 -1.11 3.23 5.15
N HIS A 211 -1.49 2.99 6.40
CA HIS A 211 -0.57 2.63 7.49
C HIS A 211 -0.98 1.31 8.16
N PRO A 212 -0.05 0.58 8.78
CA PRO A 212 -0.34 -0.69 9.41
C PRO A 212 -1.22 -0.51 10.66
N VAL A 213 -2.28 -1.30 10.76
CA VAL A 213 -3.18 -1.32 11.93
C VAL A 213 -3.45 -2.74 12.36
N SER A 214 -3.51 -2.97 13.67
CA SER A 214 -3.86 -4.26 14.26
C SER A 214 -5.03 -4.11 15.23
N LEU A 215 -5.78 -5.20 15.46
CA LEU A 215 -6.95 -5.21 16.34
C LEU A 215 -6.62 -4.77 17.79
N LYS A 216 -5.42 -5.09 18.28
CA LYS A 216 -4.95 -4.75 19.64
C LYS A 216 -4.61 -3.27 19.79
N ASN A 217 -4.33 -2.60 18.68
CA ASN A 217 -3.89 -1.21 18.67
C ASN A 217 -5.05 -0.23 18.49
N LEU A 218 -6.29 -0.72 18.46
CA LEU A 218 -7.48 0.13 18.41
C LEU A 218 -7.81 0.65 19.80
N ILE A 219 -8.12 1.94 19.85
CA ILE A 219 -8.39 2.66 21.08
C ILE A 219 -9.87 3.01 21.11
N PRO A 220 -10.63 2.65 22.15
CA PRO A 220 -12.02 3.08 22.29
C PRO A 220 -12.08 4.60 22.47
N VAL A 221 -13.12 5.22 21.94
CA VAL A 221 -13.34 6.67 21.99
C VAL A 221 -14.72 6.94 22.56
N ASN A 222 -14.75 7.63 23.69
CA ASN A 222 -15.97 8.00 24.40
C ASN A 222 -16.20 9.51 24.32
N PHE A 223 -17.26 9.89 23.63
CA PHE A 223 -17.71 11.27 23.55
C PHE A 223 -18.61 11.60 24.73
N THR A 224 -18.34 12.73 25.41
CA THR A 224 -19.29 13.29 26.38
C THR A 224 -20.42 13.97 25.62
N LEU A 225 -21.65 13.57 25.87
CA LEU A 225 -22.84 14.13 25.21
C LEU A 225 -23.43 15.25 26.08
N SER A 226 -23.92 16.33 25.46
CA SER A 226 -24.66 17.34 26.20
C SER A 226 -26.00 16.76 26.67
N PRO A 227 -26.39 16.92 27.94
CA PRO A 227 -27.75 16.63 28.35
C PRO A 227 -28.68 17.61 27.64
N SER A 228 -29.53 17.11 26.74
CA SER A 228 -30.64 17.90 26.20
C SER A 228 -31.61 18.21 27.34
N GLY A 229 -31.80 19.49 27.67
CA GLY A 229 -32.98 19.93 28.44
C GLY A 229 -34.27 19.66 27.65
N PRO A 230 -35.44 19.62 28.31
CA PRO A 230 -36.69 19.23 27.68
C PRO A 230 -37.04 20.18 26.54
N SER A 231 -37.41 19.59 25.41
CA SER A 231 -37.84 20.21 24.18
C SER A 231 -38.87 21.32 24.46
N ARG A 232 -38.58 22.56 24.06
CA ARG A 232 -39.63 23.58 23.94
C ARG A 232 -40.35 23.38 22.60
N SER A 233 -41.60 22.92 22.72
CA SER A 233 -42.75 23.23 21.87
C SER A 233 -42.81 22.65 20.44
N ALA A 234 -43.48 21.52 20.30
CA ALA A 234 -44.49 21.31 19.25
C ALA A 234 -45.44 20.17 19.66
N GLU A 235 -46.70 20.54 19.88
CA GLU A 235 -47.94 19.76 19.86
C GLU A 235 -47.96 18.31 20.39
N SER A 236 -48.75 18.13 21.46
CA SER A 236 -49.07 16.89 22.14
C SER A 236 -49.66 15.78 21.25
N THR A 237 -49.13 14.56 21.34
CA THR A 237 -49.91 13.31 21.27
C THR A 237 -49.15 12.21 22.03
N PRO A 238 -49.75 11.52 23.03
CA PRO A 238 -49.06 10.50 23.79
C PRO A 238 -49.20 9.15 23.09
N ALA A 239 -48.09 8.60 22.62
CA ALA A 239 -47.98 7.18 22.29
C ALA A 239 -46.85 6.58 23.13
N GLU A 240 -47.24 5.81 24.14
CA GLU A 240 -46.37 4.93 24.92
C GLU A 240 -45.61 4.00 23.96
N GLY A 241 -44.29 4.17 23.88
CA GLY A 241 -43.43 3.41 22.97
C GLY A 241 -41.98 3.87 23.03
N ASP A 242 -41.21 3.23 23.92
CA ASP A 242 -39.74 3.09 23.94
C ASP A 242 -38.90 4.30 23.44
N SER A 243 -38.92 5.39 24.20
CA SER A 243 -38.31 6.68 23.85
C SER A 243 -36.79 6.76 24.08
N LYS A 244 -36.11 5.67 24.45
CA LYS A 244 -34.66 5.68 24.75
C LYS A 244 -33.77 5.70 23.51
N SER A 245 -34.21 5.13 22.39
CA SER A 245 -33.36 4.94 21.20
C SER A 245 -33.22 6.18 20.31
N ARG A 246 -34.18 7.11 20.34
CA ARG A 246 -34.17 8.32 19.48
C ARG A 246 -33.44 9.51 20.11
N HIS A 247 -33.37 9.57 21.44
CA HIS A 247 -32.80 10.73 22.15
C HIS A 247 -31.26 10.76 22.13
N GLU A 248 -30.58 9.61 21.99
CA GLU A 248 -29.11 9.53 21.91
C GLU A 248 -28.58 9.90 20.51
N GLU A 249 -29.40 9.73 19.45
CA GLU A 249 -29.01 10.07 18.08
C GLU A 249 -28.89 11.58 17.83
N GLU A 250 -29.55 12.42 18.63
CA GLU A 250 -29.54 13.89 18.47
C GLU A 250 -28.66 14.64 19.49
N ALA A 251 -28.12 13.95 20.50
CA ALA A 251 -27.27 14.59 21.49
C ALA A 251 -25.90 14.95 20.88
N ASN A 252 -25.65 16.27 20.77
CA ASN A 252 -24.39 16.78 20.24
C ASN A 252 -23.24 16.54 21.24
N PRO A 253 -22.10 16.00 20.78
CA PRO A 253 -20.94 15.79 21.64
C PRO A 253 -20.28 17.11 22.03
N ILE A 254 -19.85 17.21 23.29
CA ILE A 254 -19.25 18.38 23.90
C ILE A 254 -17.90 18.04 24.55
N CYS A 255 -17.04 19.04 24.68
CA CYS A 255 -15.82 18.90 25.47
C CYS A 255 -16.19 18.88 26.97
N PRO A 256 -15.70 17.90 27.76
CA PRO A 256 -16.04 17.81 29.19
C PRO A 256 -15.49 18.98 30.02
N SER A 257 -14.37 19.58 29.61
CA SER A 257 -13.73 20.67 30.37
C SER A 257 -14.36 22.04 30.11
N CYS A 258 -14.55 22.42 28.85
CA CYS A 258 -15.06 23.75 28.48
C CYS A 258 -16.52 23.76 28.01
N LYS A 259 -17.18 22.59 27.97
CA LYS A 259 -18.56 22.40 27.48
C LYS A 259 -18.82 22.91 26.06
N LYS A 260 -17.77 23.21 25.29
CA LYS A 260 -17.87 23.62 23.89
C LYS A 260 -18.31 22.43 23.02
N GLY A 261 -19.29 22.66 22.14
CA GLY A 261 -19.70 21.67 21.13
C GLY A 261 -18.54 21.27 20.22
N LEU A 262 -18.37 19.97 20.03
CA LEU A 262 -17.37 19.41 19.11
C LEU A 262 -17.93 19.43 17.69
N SER A 263 -17.11 19.85 16.73
CA SER A 263 -17.48 19.97 15.32
C SER A 263 -16.26 19.82 14.43
N ASN A 264 -16.45 19.72 13.10
CA ASN A 264 -15.37 19.61 12.14
C ASN A 264 -14.36 20.78 12.22
N SER A 265 -14.73 21.96 12.74
CA SER A 265 -13.82 23.10 12.87
C SER A 265 -12.90 23.01 14.10
N VAL A 266 -13.31 22.27 15.12
CA VAL A 266 -12.53 22.07 16.35
C VAL A 266 -11.65 20.82 16.23
N ARG A 267 -10.35 20.94 16.51
CA ARG A 267 -9.47 19.77 16.61
C ARG A 267 -9.73 19.10 17.96
N ILE A 268 -9.83 17.78 17.94
CA ILE A 268 -10.20 16.97 19.10
C ILE A 268 -9.14 15.90 19.34
N PHE A 269 -8.94 15.57 20.60
CA PHE A 269 -7.92 14.64 21.05
C PHE A 269 -8.53 13.59 21.96
N VAL A 270 -8.07 12.36 21.84
CA VAL A 270 -8.45 11.25 22.73
C VAL A 270 -7.27 10.85 23.60
N ALA A 271 -7.54 10.60 24.87
CA ALA A 271 -6.56 10.03 25.79
C ALA A 271 -6.68 8.49 25.80
N LYS A 272 -5.65 7.78 25.34
CA LYS A 272 -5.60 6.31 25.22
C LYS A 272 -6.06 5.52 26.46
N PRO A 273 -5.58 5.79 27.69
CA PRO A 273 -5.88 4.93 28.84
C PRO A 273 -7.29 5.13 29.42
N CYS A 274 -8.00 6.17 29.01
CA CYS A 274 -9.33 6.50 29.54
C CYS A 274 -10.38 6.79 28.47
N SER A 275 -10.04 6.79 27.18
CA SER A 275 -10.95 7.00 26.04
C SER A 275 -11.71 8.34 26.01
N HIS A 276 -11.47 9.25 26.95
CA HIS A 276 -12.12 10.56 26.97
C HIS A 276 -11.60 11.47 25.86
N VAL A 277 -12.53 12.22 25.24
CA VAL A 277 -12.24 13.19 24.18
C VAL A 277 -12.27 14.62 24.71
N THR A 278 -11.25 15.40 24.39
CA THR A 278 -11.15 16.83 24.73
C THR A 278 -10.86 17.67 23.49
N CYS A 279 -11.28 18.94 23.48
CA CYS A 279 -10.91 19.86 22.42
C CYS A 279 -9.45 20.31 22.56
N LYS A 280 -8.84 20.74 21.45
CA LYS A 280 -7.46 21.20 21.38
C LYS A 280 -7.07 22.16 22.50
N THR A 281 -7.90 23.18 22.74
CA THR A 281 -7.59 24.21 23.74
C THR A 281 -7.44 23.61 25.13
N CYS A 282 -8.34 22.72 25.53
CA CYS A 282 -8.28 22.06 26.84
C CYS A 282 -7.16 21.02 26.90
N THR A 283 -6.86 20.35 25.78
CA THR A 283 -5.72 19.45 25.70
C THR A 283 -4.40 20.20 25.93
N ASP A 284 -4.21 21.33 25.25
CA ASP A 284 -2.98 22.11 25.31
C ASP A 284 -2.81 22.84 26.65
N THR A 285 -3.91 23.31 27.26
CA THR A 285 -3.83 24.09 28.52
C THR A 285 -3.93 23.26 29.79
N LEU A 286 -4.67 22.14 29.77
CA LEU A 286 -4.95 21.34 30.98
C LEU A 286 -4.29 19.96 30.91
N VAL A 287 -4.52 19.21 29.84
CA VAL A 287 -4.13 17.79 29.75
C VAL A 287 -2.60 17.62 29.61
N LEU A 288 -1.98 18.34 28.66
CA LEU A 288 -0.55 18.21 28.38
C LEU A 288 0.34 18.76 29.52
N PRO A 289 0.05 19.94 30.12
CA PRO A 289 0.86 20.45 31.23
C PRO A 289 0.73 19.60 32.50
N ALA A 290 -0.47 19.11 32.81
CA ALA A 290 -0.70 18.26 33.98
C ALA A 290 -0.31 16.79 33.75
N LYS A 291 -0.09 16.36 32.50
CA LYS A 291 0.11 14.95 32.10
C LYS A 291 -0.95 14.02 32.70
N GLN A 292 -2.20 14.47 32.72
CA GLN A 292 -3.30 13.82 33.41
C GLN A 292 -4.63 14.09 32.71
N CYS A 293 -5.53 13.12 32.72
CA CYS A 293 -6.87 13.28 32.14
C CYS A 293 -7.76 14.16 33.03
N VAL A 294 -8.39 15.18 32.44
CA VAL A 294 -9.26 16.15 33.14
C VAL A 294 -10.58 15.55 33.64
N VAL A 295 -10.96 14.35 33.18
CA VAL A 295 -12.25 13.73 33.54
C VAL A 295 -12.11 12.70 34.66
N CYS A 296 -11.01 11.94 34.66
CA CYS A 296 -10.84 10.78 35.54
C CYS A 296 -9.48 10.70 36.20
N ASP A 297 -8.68 11.77 36.11
CA ASP A 297 -7.42 11.91 36.83
C ASP A 297 -6.37 10.81 36.57
N LYS A 298 -6.53 10.02 35.49
CA LYS A 298 -5.53 9.03 35.08
C LYS A 298 -4.30 9.73 34.52
N LYS A 299 -3.12 9.28 34.94
CA LYS A 299 -1.82 9.75 34.42
C LYS A 299 -1.68 9.39 32.94
N LEU A 300 -1.16 10.32 32.15
CA LEU A 300 -0.98 10.20 30.71
C LEU A 300 0.51 10.34 30.36
N GLY A 301 1.01 9.47 29.49
CA GLY A 301 2.29 9.68 28.82
C GLY A 301 2.17 10.63 27.63
N ASP A 302 3.31 11.13 27.14
CA ASP A 302 3.35 12.09 26.02
C ASP A 302 2.78 11.48 24.71
N LYS A 303 2.86 10.15 24.55
CA LYS A 303 2.32 9.41 23.40
C LYS A 303 0.88 8.94 23.60
N ASP A 304 0.25 9.21 24.76
CA ASP A 304 -1.08 8.71 25.08
C ASP A 304 -2.20 9.64 24.63
N VAL A 305 -1.85 10.83 24.13
CA VAL A 305 -2.79 11.79 23.56
C VAL A 305 -2.72 11.68 22.04
N ILE A 306 -3.83 11.32 21.40
CA ILE A 306 -3.92 11.20 19.93
C ILE A 306 -4.89 12.25 19.40
N GLU A 307 -4.48 12.98 18.36
CA GLU A 307 -5.38 13.83 17.57
C GLU A 307 -6.28 12.97 16.68
N LEU A 308 -7.61 13.12 16.79
CA LEU A 308 -8.51 12.44 15.86
C LEU A 308 -8.52 13.18 14.52
N LYS A 309 -8.23 12.44 13.45
CA LYS A 309 -8.12 12.97 12.08
C LYS A 309 -9.50 13.28 11.50
N ARG A 310 -9.62 14.52 11.01
CA ARG A 310 -10.74 15.04 10.22
C ARG A 310 -10.29 15.26 8.77
N GLU A 311 -11.21 15.09 7.83
CA GLU A 311 -10.93 15.30 6.41
C GLU A 311 -10.86 16.78 6.04
N GLY A 312 -11.71 17.60 6.66
CA GLY A 312 -11.70 19.04 6.48
C GLY A 312 -12.76 19.76 7.28
N THR A 313 -12.71 21.09 7.15
CA THR A 313 -13.59 22.03 7.85
C THR A 313 -14.71 22.57 6.97
N GLY A 314 -14.67 22.30 5.66
CA GLY A 314 -15.59 22.87 4.68
C GLY A 314 -15.33 24.34 4.33
N PHE A 315 -14.30 24.98 4.93
CA PHE A 315 -13.92 26.37 4.68
C PHE A 315 -12.48 26.46 4.13
N ALA A 316 -12.17 27.61 3.50
CA ALA A 316 -11.02 27.87 2.61
C ALA A 316 -9.60 27.67 3.20
N GLY A 317 -9.44 27.17 4.42
CA GLY A 317 -8.12 27.02 5.06
C GLY A 317 -7.90 25.74 5.87
N GLY A 318 -8.85 24.80 5.90
CA GLY A 318 -8.72 23.62 6.76
C GLY A 318 -9.11 22.31 6.09
N GLY A 319 -8.10 21.50 5.73
CA GLY A 319 -8.25 20.11 5.24
C GLY A 319 -8.11 19.95 3.73
N MET A 320 -8.56 18.81 3.20
CA MET A 320 -8.53 18.46 1.77
C MET A 320 -9.64 19.20 1.00
N ALA A 321 -9.51 20.52 0.85
CA ALA A 321 -10.56 21.38 0.27
C ALA A 321 -10.59 21.41 -1.27
N GLU A 322 -9.60 20.83 -1.95
CA GLU A 322 -9.48 20.84 -3.41
C GLU A 322 -9.24 19.41 -3.93
N THR A 323 -10.01 19.03 -4.95
CA THR A 323 -9.79 17.80 -5.72
C THR A 323 -9.35 18.18 -7.14
N SER A 324 -8.45 17.38 -7.72
CA SER A 324 -7.96 17.57 -9.08
C SER A 324 -8.16 16.32 -9.91
N LYS A 325 -8.72 16.46 -11.11
CA LYS A 325 -8.78 15.42 -12.13
C LYS A 325 -7.80 15.76 -13.24
N ALA A 326 -6.79 14.93 -13.45
CA ALA A 326 -5.91 15.03 -14.61
C ALA A 326 -6.66 14.55 -15.86
N GLY A 327 -6.89 15.45 -16.80
CA GLY A 327 -7.39 15.13 -18.15
C GLY A 327 -6.26 14.95 -19.15
N VAL A 328 -6.60 14.57 -20.37
CA VAL A 328 -5.66 14.55 -21.50
C VAL A 328 -5.13 15.96 -21.70
N ALA A 329 -3.80 16.09 -21.78
CA ALA A 329 -3.17 17.37 -22.05
C ALA A 329 -3.61 17.86 -23.43
N PHE A 330 -3.91 19.17 -23.54
CA PHE A 330 -4.17 19.77 -24.84
C PHE A 330 -2.87 19.71 -25.65
N GLN A 331 -2.80 18.78 -26.62
CA GLN A 331 -1.79 18.81 -27.67
C GLN A 331 -2.33 19.75 -28.74
N GLY A 332 -1.96 21.02 -28.62
CA GLY A 332 -2.14 22.04 -29.65
C GLY A 332 -0.82 22.33 -30.33
#